data_AF-A0A3D3PG39-F1
#
_entry.id   AF-A0A3D3PG39-F1
#
_cell.length_a   1.000
_cell.length_b   1.000
_cell.length_c   1.000
_cell.angle_alpha   90.00
_cell.angle_beta   90.00
_cell.angle_gamma   90.00
#
_symmetry.space_group_name_H-M   'P 1'
#
loop_
_entity.id
_entity.type
_entity.pdbx_description
1 polymer ?
#
loop_
_entity_poly.entity_id
_entity_poly.type
_entity_poly.pdbx_seq_one_letter_code
_entity_poly.pdbx_strand_id
1 'polypeptide(L)'
;IKNPFVIPGLKKLQVDPQLNPNYSFENFIEGDCNRLARSAGYAVAGKPGGTSFNPLMIYGGVGLGKTHLAQAIGNEVKRTIPDKLILYVSCEKFTQQFVDALKNNNINDFVNFYQAMDILIMDDV
;
A
#
# COMPACT_ATOMS: atom_id res chain seq x y z
N ILE A 1 20.81 -18.53 -14.51
CA ILE A 1 20.03 -19.32 -13.53
C ILE A 1 18.57 -18.92 -13.71
N LYS A 2 17.75 -19.78 -14.34
CA LYS A 2 16.31 -19.51 -14.53
C LYS A 2 15.62 -19.64 -13.18
N ASN A 3 14.88 -18.61 -12.79
CA ASN A 3 14.16 -18.55 -11.53
C ASN A 3 13.15 -19.72 -11.45
N PRO A 4 13.29 -20.66 -10.48
CA PRO A 4 12.49 -21.89 -10.41
C PRO A 4 11.02 -21.68 -10.02
N PHE A 5 10.60 -20.42 -9.77
CA PHE A 5 9.22 -20.08 -9.39
C PHE A 5 8.38 -19.51 -10.54
N VAL A 6 8.92 -19.42 -11.75
CA VAL A 6 8.12 -19.00 -12.93
C VAL A 6 7.43 -20.24 -13.51
N ILE A 7 6.31 -20.63 -12.92
CA ILE A 7 5.42 -21.64 -13.48
C ILE A 7 4.59 -20.96 -14.58
N PRO A 8 4.73 -21.34 -15.86
CA PRO A 8 3.92 -20.76 -16.93
C PRO A 8 2.44 -21.10 -16.68
N GLY A 9 1.59 -20.09 -16.43
CA GLY A 9 0.14 -20.27 -16.29
C GLY A 9 -0.46 -19.93 -14.92
N LEU A 10 0.33 -19.54 -13.91
CA LEU A 10 -0.24 -18.89 -12.71
C LEU A 10 -0.85 -17.55 -13.13
N LYS A 11 -2.19 -17.46 -13.13
CA LYS A 11 -2.88 -16.16 -13.21
C LYS A 11 -2.29 -15.28 -12.12
N LYS A 12 -1.68 -14.15 -12.49
CA LYS A 12 -1.28 -13.11 -11.52
C LYS A 12 -2.47 -12.91 -10.58
N LEU A 13 -2.23 -13.03 -9.27
CA LEU A 13 -3.26 -12.78 -8.27
C LEU A 13 -3.83 -11.39 -8.55
N GLN A 14 -5.09 -11.32 -9.00
CA GLN A 14 -5.73 -10.04 -9.27
C GLN A 14 -6.30 -9.53 -7.96
N VAL A 15 -5.56 -8.66 -7.31
CA VAL A 15 -6.01 -7.93 -6.13
C VAL A 15 -6.40 -6.53 -6.57
N ASP A 16 -7.62 -6.13 -6.24
CA ASP A 16 -8.04 -4.74 -6.35
C ASP A 16 -7.25 -3.94 -5.30
N PRO A 17 -6.42 -2.95 -5.72
CA PRO A 17 -5.59 -2.22 -4.80
C PRO A 17 -6.37 -1.29 -3.86
N GLN A 18 -7.67 -1.07 -4.09
CA GLN A 18 -8.54 -0.21 -3.28
C GLN A 18 -8.03 1.24 -3.19
N LEU A 19 -7.33 1.70 -4.23
CA LEU A 19 -6.80 3.06 -4.35
C LEU A 19 -7.82 3.99 -5.03
N ASN A 20 -7.96 5.19 -4.49
CA ASN A 20 -8.72 6.26 -5.13
C ASN A 20 -7.81 6.98 -6.15
N PRO A 21 -8.14 6.96 -7.46
CA PRO A 21 -7.29 7.57 -8.50
C PRO A 21 -7.19 9.10 -8.37
N ASN A 22 -8.11 9.75 -7.65
CA ASN A 22 -8.04 11.19 -7.41
C ASN A 22 -6.94 11.59 -6.42
N TYR A 23 -6.49 10.65 -5.59
CA TYR A 23 -5.42 10.88 -4.62
C TYR A 23 -4.07 10.57 -5.27
N SER A 24 -3.57 11.51 -6.06
CA SER A 24 -2.28 11.44 -6.72
C SER A 24 -1.34 12.53 -6.22
N PHE A 25 -0.04 12.42 -6.51
CA PHE A 25 0.92 13.46 -6.12
C PHE A 25 0.75 14.77 -6.90
N GLU A 26 0.20 14.71 -8.11
CA GLU A 26 -0.17 15.88 -8.92
C GLU A 26 -1.28 16.68 -8.24
N ASN A 27 -2.25 15.99 -7.65
CA ASN A 27 -3.35 16.61 -6.92
C ASN A 27 -3.00 16.93 -5.45
N PHE A 28 -1.82 16.52 -4.96
CA PHE A 28 -1.33 16.81 -3.62
C PHE A 28 -0.40 18.04 -3.62
N ILE A 29 -0.99 19.21 -3.35
CA ILE A 29 -0.27 20.49 -3.36
C ILE A 29 0.82 20.53 -2.30
N GLU A 30 2.04 20.81 -2.72
CA GLU A 30 3.18 20.97 -1.82
C GLU A 30 3.15 22.34 -1.13
N GLY A 31 3.42 22.34 0.17
CA GLY A 31 3.74 23.53 0.96
C GLY A 31 4.80 23.19 2.00
N ASP A 32 5.34 24.20 2.69
CA ASP A 32 6.42 23.98 3.65
C ASP A 32 6.05 23.00 4.77
N CYS A 33 4.77 22.95 5.15
CA CYS A 33 4.25 22.05 6.18
C CYS A 33 4.16 20.56 5.77
N ASN A 34 4.15 20.26 4.47
CA ASN A 34 4.00 18.89 3.96
C ASN A 34 5.14 18.43 3.04
N ARG A 35 6.08 19.32 2.70
CA ARG A 35 7.21 19.05 1.80
C ARG A 35 8.02 17.81 2.20
N LEU A 36 8.31 17.67 3.50
CA LEU A 36 9.07 16.52 4.00
C LEU A 36 8.33 15.20 3.75
N ALA A 37 7.06 15.13 4.17
CA ALA A 37 6.25 13.93 3.99
C ALA A 37 6.05 13.59 2.50
N ARG A 38 5.79 14.61 1.67
CA ARG A 38 5.65 14.45 0.21
C ARG A 38 6.94 13.92 -0.42
N SER A 39 8.10 14.48 -0.06
CA SER A 39 9.40 14.06 -0.58
C SER A 39 9.76 12.63 -0.16
N ALA A 40 9.48 12.27 1.10
CA ALA A 40 9.65 10.90 1.59
C ALA A 40 8.73 9.93 0.84
N GLY A 41 7.48 10.33 0.60
CA GLY A 41 6.52 9.57 -0.20
C GLY A 41 7.02 9.30 -1.63
N TYR A 42 7.54 10.32 -2.32
CA TYR A 42 8.15 10.13 -3.64
C TYR A 42 9.34 9.17 -3.63
N ALA A 43 10.23 9.30 -2.64
CA ALA A 43 11.38 8.41 -2.52
C ALA A 43 10.97 6.95 -2.30
N VAL A 44 9.97 6.72 -1.44
CA VAL A 44 9.40 5.38 -1.20
C VAL A 44 8.67 4.85 -2.42
N ALA A 45 7.90 5.68 -3.13
CA ALA A 45 7.21 5.28 -4.36
C ALA A 45 8.20 4.89 -5.49
N GLY A 46 9.32 5.61 -5.62
CA GLY A 46 10.33 5.31 -6.64
C GLY A 46 11.13 4.03 -6.39
N LYS A 47 11.27 3.61 -5.12
CA LYS A 47 11.97 2.37 -4.72
C LYS A 47 11.25 1.69 -3.55
N PRO A 48 10.07 1.07 -3.76
CA PRO A 48 9.31 0.44 -2.68
C PRO A 48 10.11 -0.65 -1.99
N GLY A 49 10.27 -0.54 -0.66
CA GLY A 49 11.08 -1.46 0.15
C GLY A 49 12.60 -1.37 -0.07
N GLY A 50 13.08 -0.54 -1.01
CA GLY A 50 14.50 -0.33 -1.30
C GLY A 50 15.11 0.89 -0.62
N THR A 51 14.29 1.70 0.06
CA THR A 51 14.75 2.79 0.93
C THR A 51 14.89 2.30 2.37
N SER A 52 15.56 3.09 3.22
CA SER A 52 15.55 2.85 4.68
C SER A 52 14.19 3.10 5.33
N PHE A 53 13.20 3.62 4.59
CA PHE A 53 11.86 3.94 5.07
C PHE A 53 10.90 2.76 4.84
N ASN A 54 11.18 1.64 5.48
CA ASN A 54 10.27 0.49 5.56
C ASN A 54 10.11 0.04 7.03
N PRO A 55 9.02 0.44 7.73
CA PRO A 55 7.86 1.16 7.20
C PRO A 55 8.09 2.66 7.03
N LEU A 56 7.31 3.30 6.14
CA LEU A 56 7.10 4.74 6.12
C LEU A 56 5.87 5.06 6.99
N MET A 57 6.05 5.87 8.04
CA MET A 57 4.97 6.31 8.91
C MET A 57 4.66 7.79 8.68
N ILE A 58 3.40 8.12 8.39
CA ILE A 58 2.92 9.49 8.21
C ILE A 58 1.94 9.81 9.34
N TYR A 59 2.24 10.83 10.14
CA TYR A 59 1.39 11.26 11.25
C TYR A 59 1.10 12.76 11.17
N GLY A 60 -0.03 13.17 11.75
CA GLY A 60 -0.50 14.55 11.72
C GLY A 60 -1.98 14.67 12.09
N GLY A 61 -2.43 15.89 12.34
CA GLY A 61 -3.83 16.20 12.64
C GLY A 61 -4.82 15.78 11.55
N VAL A 62 -6.11 15.87 11.88
CA VAL A 62 -7.22 15.60 10.94
C VAL A 62 -7.17 16.62 9.80
N GLY A 63 -7.44 16.17 8.57
CA GLY A 63 -7.52 17.05 7.40
C GLY A 63 -6.17 17.52 6.83
N LEU A 64 -5.04 17.03 7.33
CA LEU A 64 -3.70 17.40 6.81
C LEU A 64 -3.24 16.58 5.60
N GLY A 65 -4.14 15.79 5.01
CA GLY A 65 -3.86 15.05 3.77
C GLY A 65 -3.08 13.74 3.93
N LYS A 66 -3.04 13.14 5.13
CA LYS A 66 -2.41 11.84 5.39
C LYS A 66 -2.89 10.74 4.44
N THR A 67 -4.21 10.53 4.39
CA THR A 67 -4.87 9.56 3.51
C THR A 67 -4.57 9.83 2.03
N HIS A 68 -4.61 11.11 1.61
CA HIS A 68 -4.28 11.49 0.23
C HIS A 68 -2.85 11.10 -0.08
N LEU A 69 -1.89 11.48 0.76
CA LEU A 69 -0.47 11.18 0.53
C LEU A 69 -0.19 9.67 0.54
N ALA A 70 -0.78 8.92 1.47
CA ALA A 70 -0.65 7.47 1.53
C ALA A 70 -1.15 6.80 0.23
N GLN A 71 -2.33 7.20 -0.26
CA GLN A 71 -2.86 6.67 -1.52
C GLN A 71 -2.10 7.18 -2.75
N ALA A 72 -1.55 8.40 -2.73
CA ALA A 72 -0.71 8.94 -3.80
C ALA A 72 0.56 8.12 -3.98
N ILE A 73 1.18 7.65 -2.89
CA ILE A 73 2.30 6.70 -2.94
C ILE A 73 1.86 5.41 -3.65
N GLY A 74 0.72 4.83 -3.25
CA GLY A 74 0.20 3.61 -3.88
C GLY A 74 -0.10 3.77 -5.36
N ASN A 75 -0.74 4.87 -5.76
CA ASN A 75 -1.06 5.19 -7.15
C ASN A 75 0.21 5.38 -7.99
N GLU A 76 1.22 6.07 -7.46
CA GLU A 76 2.48 6.29 -8.16
C GLU A 76 3.25 4.98 -8.36
N VAL A 77 3.26 4.09 -7.36
CA VAL A 77 3.85 2.77 -7.54
C VAL A 77 3.07 1.95 -8.54
N LYS A 78 1.73 1.98 -8.51
CA LYS A 78 0.91 1.24 -9.48
C LYS A 78 1.15 1.71 -10.92
N ARG A 79 1.37 3.01 -11.09
CA ARG A 79 1.65 3.64 -12.39
C ARG A 79 3.04 3.28 -12.92
N THR A 80 4.05 3.26 -12.06
CA THR A 80 5.46 3.05 -12.45
C THR A 80 5.91 1.60 -12.44
N ILE A 81 5.32 0.77 -11.55
CA ILE A 81 5.64 -0.65 -11.36
C ILE A 81 4.32 -1.46 -11.34
N PRO A 82 3.63 -1.62 -12.50
CA PRO A 82 2.27 -2.15 -12.56
C PRO A 82 2.13 -3.60 -12.10
N ASP A 83 3.23 -4.34 -12.06
CA ASP A 83 3.31 -5.75 -11.67
C ASP A 83 3.30 -5.98 -10.17
N LYS A 84 3.46 -4.94 -9.36
CA LYS A 84 3.43 -5.04 -7.89
C LYS A 84 1.99 -5.23 -7.39
N LEU A 85 1.83 -6.12 -6.41
CA LEU A 85 0.60 -6.30 -5.65
C LEU A 85 0.55 -5.24 -4.54
N ILE A 86 -0.44 -4.37 -4.63
CA ILE A 86 -0.62 -3.22 -3.74
C ILE A 86 -1.99 -3.38 -3.09
N LEU A 87 -2.08 -3.12 -1.80
CA LEU A 87 -3.35 -3.08 -1.09
C LEU A 87 -3.40 -1.86 -0.17
N TYR A 88 -4.41 -1.04 -0.36
CA TYR A 88 -4.83 -0.03 0.61
C TYR A 88 -5.95 -0.58 1.50
N VAL A 89 -5.81 -0.44 2.81
CA VAL A 89 -6.81 -0.89 3.78
C VAL A 89 -6.82 0.04 5.00
N SER A 90 -8.00 0.33 5.55
CA SER A 90 -8.09 1.00 6.85
C SER A 90 -7.84 -0.01 7.98
N CYS A 91 -7.29 0.44 9.10
CA CYS A 91 -7.10 -0.41 10.28
C CYS A 91 -8.41 -1.02 10.78
N GLU A 92 -9.54 -0.32 10.64
CA GLU A 92 -10.87 -0.84 10.95
C GLU A 92 -11.20 -2.06 10.07
N LYS A 93 -11.05 -1.93 8.74
CA LYS A 93 -11.35 -3.02 7.79
C LYS A 93 -10.41 -4.21 7.99
N PHE A 94 -9.13 -3.94 8.25
CA PHE A 94 -8.16 -4.98 8.59
C PHE A 94 -8.60 -5.77 9.84
N THR A 95 -9.03 -5.06 10.89
CA THR A 95 -9.49 -5.67 12.14
C THR A 95 -10.76 -6.48 11.94
N GLN A 96 -11.73 -5.97 11.17
CA GLN A 96 -12.95 -6.70 10.83
C GLN A 96 -12.62 -8.01 10.09
N GLN A 97 -11.77 -7.95 9.07
CA GLN A 97 -11.33 -9.13 8.32
C GLN A 97 -10.59 -10.14 9.19
N PHE A 98 -9.78 -9.69 10.14
CA PHE A 98 -9.10 -10.56 11.10
C PHE A 98 -10.09 -11.28 12.01
N VAL A 99 -11.07 -10.55 12.56
CA VAL A 99 -12.14 -11.13 13.41
C VAL A 99 -12.98 -12.14 12.63
N ASP A 100 -13.30 -11.86 11.37
CA ASP A 100 -14.06 -12.78 10.53
C ASP A 100 -13.26 -14.03 10.16
N ALA A 101 -11.96 -13.88 9.89
CA ALA A 101 -11.07 -15.02 9.65
C ALA A 101 -10.94 -15.90 10.90
N LEU A 102 -10.87 -15.30 12.09
CA LEU A 102 -10.89 -16.02 13.37
C LEU A 102 -12.19 -16.82 13.55
N LYS A 103 -13.35 -16.19 13.36
CA LYS A 103 -14.66 -16.85 13.52
C LYS A 103 -14.86 -18.03 12.56
N ASN A 104 -14.34 -17.89 11.33
CA ASN A 104 -14.51 -18.89 10.28
C ASN A 104 -13.38 -19.94 10.25
N ASN A 105 -12.42 -19.91 11.18
CA ASN A 105 -11.22 -20.76 11.19
C ASN A 105 -10.35 -20.63 9.92
N ASN A 106 -10.37 -19.47 9.26
CA ASN A 106 -9.63 -19.18 8.02
C ASN A 106 -8.45 -18.22 8.25
N ILE A 107 -7.84 -18.25 9.44
CA ILE A 107 -6.73 -17.36 9.83
C ILE A 107 -5.54 -17.51 8.86
N ASN A 108 -5.25 -18.75 8.43
CA ASN A 108 -4.14 -19.01 7.51
C ASN A 108 -4.35 -18.29 6.17
N ASP A 109 -5.58 -18.26 5.65
CA ASP A 109 -5.90 -17.56 4.40
C ASP A 109 -5.75 -16.04 4.57
N PHE A 110 -6.18 -15.50 5.71
CA PHE A 110 -5.95 -14.09 6.05
C PHE A 110 -4.46 -13.74 6.06
N VAL A 111 -3.64 -14.54 6.75
CA VAL A 111 -2.18 -14.32 6.80
C VAL A 111 -1.56 -14.41 5.41
N ASN A 112 -1.89 -15.46 4.65
CA ASN A 112 -1.37 -15.68 3.31
C ASN A 112 -1.76 -14.54 2.34
N PHE A 113 -2.99 -14.03 2.44
CA PHE A 113 -3.46 -12.92 1.62
C PHE A 113 -2.65 -11.65 1.87
N TYR A 114 -2.46 -11.26 3.13
CA TYR A 114 -1.69 -10.05 3.46
C TYR A 114 -0.19 -10.19 3.20
N GLN A 115 0.39 -11.38 3.40
CA GLN A 115 1.80 -11.66 3.08
C GLN A 115 2.08 -11.72 1.57
N ALA A 116 1.07 -11.94 0.74
CA ALA A 116 1.21 -11.92 -0.71
C ALA A 116 1.38 -10.49 -1.27
N MET A 117 1.06 -9.45 -0.51
CA MET A 117 1.17 -8.07 -0.97
C MET A 117 2.64 -7.63 -1.02
N ASP A 118 3.07 -7.06 -2.13
CA ASP A 118 4.38 -6.40 -2.20
C ASP A 118 4.37 -5.08 -1.41
N ILE A 119 3.21 -4.41 -1.36
CA ILE A 119 3.03 -3.12 -0.71
C ILE A 119 1.69 -3.12 0.01
N LEU A 120 1.74 -2.93 1.32
CA LEU A 120 0.58 -2.77 2.18
C LEU A 120 0.53 -1.34 2.71
N ILE A 121 -0.55 -0.63 2.42
CA ILE A 121 -0.82 0.71 2.92
C ILE A 121 -1.94 0.60 3.95
N MET A 122 -1.64 0.94 5.20
CA MET A 122 -2.61 0.97 6.30
C MET A 122 -2.93 2.41 6.67
N ASP A 123 -4.21 2.77 6.65
CA ASP A 123 -4.69 4.09 7.05
C ASP A 123 -5.41 4.06 8.41
N ASP A 124 -5.37 5.19 9.12
CA ASP A 124 -5.94 5.37 10.46
C ASP A 124 -5.46 4.31 11.49
N VAL A 125 -4.13 4.14 11.61
CA VAL A 125 -3.44 3.35 12.67
C VAL A 125 -3.52 4.01 14.04
#